data_AF-A0A8K1CM50-F1
#
_entry.id   AF-A0A8K1CM50-F1
#
_cell.length_a   1.000
_cell.length_b   1.000
_cell.length_c   1.000
_cell.angle_alpha   90.00
_cell.angle_beta   90.00
_cell.angle_gamma   90.00
#
_symmetry.space_group_name_H-M   'P 1'
#
loop_
_entity.id
_entity.type
_entity.pdbx_description
1 polymer ?
#
loop_
_entity_poly.entity_id
_entity_poly.type
_entity_poly.pdbx_seq_one_letter_code
_entity_poly.pdbx_strand_id
1 'polypeptide(L)'
;MYDSQALLRVSTDPRALTVLAGVIIAATLGHWTSEKLAKARDDSQVNLRHVPMPASTLPLLGNLVDVVQHAHVYHDWVLQYCRAFQFAPWKYRMALNKEVIVLAFPEAIEDVMVRHFSDFPKGERQNYLTEPIFSDGVLGSDGEKWLHQRKIAAKFFTAKTLRVLMSRSVQKGLLEVQQVLAKHQASGEEVD
;
A
#
# COMPACT_ATOMS: atom_id res chain seq x y z
N MET A 1 -7.91 -48.32 41.73
CA MET A 1 -6.84 -49.20 41.22
C MET A 1 -6.92 -49.12 39.70
N TYR A 2 -6.29 -48.09 39.11
CA TYR A 2 -6.43 -47.74 37.69
C TYR A 2 -5.30 -48.40 36.92
N ASP A 3 -5.66 -49.26 35.97
CA ASP A 3 -4.72 -50.03 35.17
C ASP A 3 -3.92 -49.11 34.24
N SER A 4 -2.64 -48.89 34.57
CA SER A 4 -1.73 -48.01 33.83
C SER A 4 -1.16 -48.66 32.56
N GLN A 5 -1.61 -49.87 32.21
CA GLN A 5 -1.14 -50.61 31.03
C GLN A 5 -2.06 -50.49 29.79
N ALA A 6 -3.20 -49.80 29.89
CA ALA A 6 -4.16 -49.71 28.79
C ALA A 6 -3.85 -48.62 27.73
N LEU A 7 -2.97 -47.65 28.02
CA LEU A 7 -2.75 -46.48 27.15
C LEU A 7 -1.59 -46.62 26.13
N LEU A 8 -0.89 -47.75 26.09
CA LEU A 8 0.26 -47.94 25.18
C LEU A 8 0.17 -49.21 24.32
N ARG A 9 -1.04 -49.61 23.90
CA ARG A 9 -1.18 -50.43 22.69
C ARG A 9 -1.15 -49.50 21.48
N VAL A 10 0.04 -49.01 21.15
CA VAL A 10 0.30 -48.43 19.83
C VAL A 10 -0.03 -49.51 18.81
N SER A 11 -1.03 -49.24 17.98
CA SER A 11 -1.43 -50.11 16.88
C SER A 11 -0.21 -50.38 16.00
N THR A 12 0.27 -51.63 16.00
CA THR A 12 1.32 -52.12 15.10
C THR A 12 0.76 -52.40 13.71
N ASP A 13 -0.24 -51.65 13.26
CA ASP A 13 -0.73 -51.72 11.89
C ASP A 13 0.25 -50.96 11.00
N PRO A 14 0.95 -51.64 10.07
CA PRO A 14 1.91 -51.00 9.18
C PRO A 14 1.27 -49.85 8.37
N ARG A 15 -0.05 -49.86 8.15
CA ARG A 15 -0.78 -48.78 7.46
C ARG A 15 -0.94 -47.53 8.33
N ALA A 16 -1.10 -47.68 9.64
CA ALA A 16 -1.19 -46.56 10.56
C ALA A 16 0.16 -45.82 10.70
N LEU A 17 1.25 -46.59 10.71
CA LEU A 17 2.61 -46.04 10.72
C LEU A 17 2.93 -45.25 9.45
N THR A 18 2.49 -45.72 8.27
CA THR A 18 2.70 -44.99 7.01
C THR A 18 1.92 -43.68 6.95
N VAL A 19 0.69 -43.64 7.50
CA VAL A 19 -0.12 -42.42 7.54
C VAL A 19 0.50 -41.40 8.50
N LEU A 20 0.93 -41.83 9.69
CA LEU A 20 1.59 -40.96 10.66
C LEU A 20 2.93 -40.40 10.13
N ALA A 21 3.74 -41.24 9.49
CA ALA A 21 4.97 -40.80 8.84
C ALA A 21 4.68 -39.75 7.74
N GLY A 22 3.63 -39.95 6.94
CA GLY A 22 3.21 -38.99 5.92
C GLY A 22 2.79 -37.63 6.50
N VAL A 23 2.08 -37.60 7.63
CA VAL A 23 1.67 -36.37 8.32
C VAL A 23 2.87 -35.61 8.89
N ILE A 24 3.82 -36.33 9.50
CA ILE A 24 5.04 -35.71 10.04
C ILE A 24 5.89 -35.13 8.91
N ILE A 25 6.04 -35.84 7.79
CA ILE A 25 6.75 -35.33 6.61
C ILE A 25 6.04 -34.10 6.04
N ALA A 26 4.71 -34.10 5.93
CA ALA A 26 3.96 -32.94 5.46
C ALA A 26 4.09 -31.72 6.40
N ALA A 27 4.05 -31.95 7.72
CA ALA A 27 4.20 -30.88 8.71
C ALA A 27 5.61 -30.30 8.73
N THR A 28 6.64 -31.15 8.65
CA THR A 28 8.05 -30.70 8.59
C THR A 28 8.39 -30.03 7.27
N LEU A 29 7.85 -30.52 6.15
CA LEU A 29 7.98 -29.85 4.85
C LEU A 29 7.23 -28.52 4.83
N GLY A 30 6.04 -28.45 5.44
CA GLY A 30 5.29 -27.21 5.65
C GLY A 30 6.04 -26.20 6.52
N HIS A 31 6.67 -26.65 7.60
CA HIS A 31 7.49 -25.80 8.46
C HIS A 31 8.74 -25.31 7.72
N TRP A 32 9.47 -26.21 7.05
CA TRP A 32 10.67 -25.89 6.29
C TRP A 32 10.39 -24.96 5.10
N THR A 33 9.28 -25.18 4.39
CA THR A 33 8.85 -24.30 3.29
C THR A 33 8.42 -22.93 3.82
N SER A 34 7.67 -22.87 4.93
CA SER A 34 7.28 -21.59 5.52
C SER A 34 8.49 -20.81 6.07
N GLU A 35 9.46 -21.47 6.69
CA GLU A 35 10.73 -20.87 7.11
C GLU A 35 11.56 -20.40 5.91
N LYS A 36 11.64 -21.19 4.83
CA LYS A 36 12.33 -20.78 3.60
C LYS A 36 11.65 -19.58 2.94
N LEU A 37 10.33 -19.53 2.93
CA LEU A 37 9.57 -18.39 2.40
C LEU A 37 9.75 -17.16 3.29
N ALA A 38 9.78 -17.33 4.62
CA ALA A 38 10.05 -16.25 5.56
C ALA A 38 11.48 -15.71 5.41
N LYS A 39 12.47 -16.60 5.24
CA LYS A 39 13.87 -16.23 5.00
C LYS A 39 14.07 -15.61 3.62
N ALA A 40 13.43 -16.12 2.57
CA ALA A 40 13.47 -15.50 1.24
C ALA A 40 12.80 -14.12 1.23
N ARG A 41 11.80 -13.89 2.09
CA ARG A 41 11.19 -12.58 2.32
C ARG A 41 12.12 -11.62 3.11
N ASP A 42 12.97 -12.16 3.98
CA ASP A 42 13.98 -11.40 4.73
C ASP A 42 15.20 -11.07 3.85
N ASP A 43 15.69 -12.05 3.08
CA ASP A 43 16.82 -11.92 2.15
C ASP A 43 16.48 -11.06 0.92
N SER A 44 15.19 -10.96 0.53
CA SER A 44 14.72 -10.06 -0.53
C SER A 44 14.47 -8.63 -0.04
N GLN A 45 14.53 -8.36 1.28
CA GLN A 45 14.70 -6.99 1.73
C GLN A 45 16.12 -6.56 1.38
N VAL A 46 16.23 -5.68 0.38
CA VAL A 46 17.36 -4.75 0.20
C VAL A 46 17.81 -4.28 1.58
N ASN A 47 19.10 -4.01 1.80
CA ASN A 47 19.70 -3.74 3.11
C ASN A 47 19.17 -2.43 3.78
N LEU A 48 17.87 -2.40 4.12
CA LEU A 48 17.08 -1.29 4.65
C LEU A 48 17.46 -0.96 6.10
N ARG A 49 18.40 -1.72 6.68
CA ARG A 49 18.95 -1.50 8.03
C ARG A 49 19.66 -0.16 8.16
N HIS A 50 20.10 0.43 7.05
CA HIS A 50 20.83 1.71 7.02
C HIS A 50 19.95 2.92 6.68
N VAL A 51 18.66 2.72 6.42
CA VAL A 51 17.74 3.83 6.12
C VAL A 51 17.29 4.48 7.44
N PRO A 52 17.50 5.80 7.62
CA PRO A 52 17.14 6.50 8.85
C PRO A 52 15.64 6.39 9.15
N MET A 53 15.31 6.33 10.44
CA MET A 53 13.94 6.24 10.96
C MET A 53 13.69 7.33 12.01
N PRO A 54 12.44 7.81 12.14
CA PRO A 54 12.04 8.70 13.24
C PRO A 54 12.38 8.11 14.61
N ALA A 55 12.80 8.96 15.56
CA ALA A 55 13.06 8.53 16.94
C ALA A 55 11.78 8.06 17.68
N SER A 56 10.60 8.45 17.19
CA SER A 56 9.28 8.08 17.73
C SER A 56 8.82 6.66 17.37
N THR A 57 9.64 5.86 16.65
CA THR A 57 9.27 4.51 16.23
C THR A 57 9.14 3.55 17.43
N LEU A 58 7.91 3.12 17.73
CA LEU A 58 7.63 2.15 18.80
C LEU A 58 7.91 0.70 18.36
N PRO A 59 8.28 -0.22 19.27
CA PRO A 59 8.69 -1.60 18.92
C PRO A 59 7.63 -2.43 18.19
N LEU A 60 6.34 -2.29 18.52
CA LEU A 60 5.24 -3.06 17.91
C LEU A 60 4.34 -2.19 17.02
N LEU A 61 3.99 -0.99 17.48
CA LEU A 61 3.10 -0.08 16.76
C LEU A 61 3.82 0.72 15.66
N GLY A 62 5.16 0.73 15.66
CA GLY A 62 5.91 1.58 14.76
C GLY A 62 5.59 3.06 14.98
N ASN A 63 5.37 3.78 13.88
CA ASN A 63 4.95 5.18 13.81
C ASN A 63 3.44 5.32 13.60
N LEU A 64 2.64 4.27 13.84
CA LEU A 64 1.19 4.34 13.67
C LEU A 64 0.58 5.49 14.49
N VAL A 65 1.03 5.66 15.73
CA VAL A 65 0.56 6.74 16.62
C VAL A 65 0.86 8.10 16.02
N ASP A 66 2.10 8.28 15.52
CA ASP A 66 2.50 9.53 14.87
C ASP A 66 1.63 9.83 13.66
N VAL A 67 1.37 8.84 12.80
CA VAL A 67 0.54 9.00 11.59
C VAL A 67 -0.90 9.34 11.94
N VAL A 68 -1.46 8.74 12.99
CA VAL A 68 -2.84 9.05 13.44
C VAL A 68 -2.93 10.45 14.03
N GLN A 69 -1.98 10.83 14.88
CA GLN A 69 -1.97 12.16 15.51
C GLN A 69 -1.79 13.29 14.48
N HIS A 70 -0.94 13.06 13.47
CA HIS A 70 -0.64 14.04 12.43
C HIS A 70 -1.47 13.85 11.17
N ALA A 71 -2.56 13.06 11.19
CA ALA A 71 -3.31 12.73 9.97
C ALA A 71 -3.78 13.97 9.19
N HIS A 72 -4.18 15.03 9.90
CA HIS A 72 -4.64 16.32 9.34
C HIS A 72 -3.52 17.17 8.74
N VAL A 73 -2.26 16.91 9.12
CA VAL A 73 -1.05 17.62 8.67
C VAL A 73 0.04 16.63 8.24
N TYR A 74 -0.40 15.50 7.65
CA TYR A 74 0.48 14.37 7.39
C TYR A 74 1.65 14.76 6.48
N HIS A 75 1.39 15.58 5.48
CA HIS A 75 2.44 16.07 4.57
C HIS A 75 3.45 16.97 5.27
N ASP A 76 3.03 17.80 6.23
CA ASP A 76 3.95 18.65 7.01
C ASP A 76 4.82 17.81 7.95
N TRP A 77 4.22 16.78 8.57
CA TRP A 77 4.94 15.79 9.38
C TRP A 77 5.99 15.03 8.56
N VAL A 78 5.64 14.55 7.37
CA VAL A 78 6.60 13.93 6.43
C VAL A 78 7.70 14.92 6.05
N LEU A 79 7.35 16.16 5.73
CA LEU A 79 8.31 17.20 5.33
C LEU A 79 9.30 17.56 6.45
N GLN A 80 8.85 17.55 7.71
CA GLN A 80 9.73 17.75 8.87
C GLN A 80 10.86 16.71 8.90
N TYR A 81 10.54 15.43 8.68
CA TYR A 81 11.55 14.37 8.63
C TYR A 81 12.40 14.41 7.38
N CYS A 82 11.82 14.78 6.22
CA CYS A 82 12.63 15.06 5.03
C CYS A 82 13.70 16.13 5.33
N ARG A 83 13.36 17.23 6.02
CA ARG A 83 14.34 18.26 6.41
C ARG A 83 15.36 17.74 7.42
N ALA A 84 14.91 17.00 8.44
CA ALA A 84 15.78 16.45 9.47
C ALA A 84 16.82 15.46 8.90
N PHE A 85 16.45 14.69 7.88
CA PHE A 85 17.34 13.76 7.18
C PHE A 85 17.96 14.35 5.91
N GLN A 86 17.94 15.68 5.75
CA GLN A 86 18.56 16.38 4.61
C GLN A 86 18.09 15.85 3.24
N PHE A 87 16.81 15.50 3.14
CA PHE A 87 16.12 14.93 1.98
C PHE A 87 16.67 13.57 1.50
N ALA A 88 17.52 12.92 2.29
CA ALA A 88 17.91 11.52 2.04
C ALA A 88 16.70 10.58 2.18
N PRO A 89 16.70 9.41 1.51
CA PRO A 89 15.68 8.40 1.73
C PRO A 89 15.57 8.06 3.21
N TRP A 90 14.35 8.03 3.72
CA TRP A 90 14.08 7.64 5.10
C TRP A 90 12.87 6.72 5.14
N LYS A 91 12.69 5.98 6.23
CA LYS A 91 11.56 5.06 6.36
C LYS A 91 10.86 5.21 7.71
N TYR A 92 9.59 4.86 7.73
CA TYR A 92 8.82 4.71 8.96
C TYR A 92 7.97 3.45 8.89
N ARG A 93 7.49 2.99 10.05
CA ARG A 93 6.79 1.70 10.15
C ARG A 93 5.33 1.89 10.49
N MET A 94 4.44 1.33 9.70
CA MET A 94 3.01 1.23 9.97
C MET A 94 2.70 -0.01 10.82
N ALA A 95 1.46 -0.12 11.29
CA ALA A 95 0.95 -1.30 11.99
C ALA A 95 1.30 -2.59 11.24
N LEU A 96 1.53 -3.69 11.99
CA LEU A 96 1.87 -5.02 11.46
C LEU A 96 3.18 -5.05 10.65
N ASN A 97 4.18 -4.26 11.06
CA ASN A 97 5.51 -4.21 10.44
C ASN A 97 5.54 -3.85 8.96
N LYS A 98 4.56 -3.07 8.47
CA LYS A 98 4.58 -2.59 7.09
C LYS A 98 5.47 -1.36 7.01
N GLU A 99 6.63 -1.48 6.37
CA GLU A 99 7.55 -0.37 6.17
C GLU A 99 7.07 0.55 5.05
N VAL A 100 7.27 1.85 5.22
CA VAL A 100 7.05 2.87 4.20
C VAL A 100 8.34 3.65 4.02
N ILE A 101 8.81 3.76 2.78
CA ILE A 101 9.99 4.53 2.41
C ILE A 101 9.52 5.84 1.79
N VAL A 102 10.08 6.94 2.24
CA VAL A 102 9.81 8.28 1.73
C VAL A 102 11.01 8.71 0.87
N LEU A 103 10.70 9.13 -0.34
CA LEU A 103 11.65 9.66 -1.32
C LEU A 103 11.31 11.14 -1.57
N ALA A 104 12.31 12.01 -1.50
CA ALA A 104 12.09 13.45 -1.59
C ALA A 104 13.05 14.18 -2.54
N PHE A 105 13.96 13.46 -3.20
CA PHE A 105 14.88 14.01 -4.20
C PHE A 105 14.51 13.54 -5.61
N PRO A 106 14.71 14.38 -6.64
CA PRO A 106 14.22 14.11 -7.99
C PRO A 106 14.71 12.80 -8.60
N GLU A 107 15.96 12.43 -8.34
CA GLU A 107 16.61 11.27 -8.98
C GLU A 107 15.96 9.95 -8.55
N ALA A 108 15.70 9.75 -7.24
CA ALA A 108 15.00 8.56 -6.79
C ALA A 108 13.52 8.56 -7.18
N ILE A 109 12.90 9.74 -7.26
CA ILE A 109 11.52 9.83 -7.76
C ILE A 109 11.49 9.41 -9.24
N GLU A 110 12.44 9.86 -10.06
CA GLU A 110 12.56 9.46 -11.46
C GLU A 110 12.85 7.95 -11.58
N ASP A 111 13.73 7.41 -10.76
CA ASP A 111 14.03 5.98 -10.73
C ASP A 111 12.75 5.16 -10.49
N VAL A 112 11.96 5.51 -9.48
CA VAL A 112 10.73 4.78 -9.12
C VAL A 112 9.59 5.04 -10.10
N MET A 113 9.38 6.29 -10.52
CA MET A 113 8.20 6.69 -11.29
C MET A 113 8.38 6.56 -12.82
N VAL A 114 9.62 6.48 -13.30
CA VAL A 114 9.92 6.47 -14.75
C VAL A 114 10.76 5.25 -15.13
N ARG A 115 11.95 5.09 -14.55
CA ARG A 115 12.92 4.09 -15.03
C ARG A 115 12.53 2.66 -14.64
N HIS A 116 12.10 2.47 -13.40
CA HIS A 116 11.76 1.19 -12.80
C HIS A 116 10.27 1.08 -12.43
N PHE A 117 9.40 1.79 -13.15
CA PHE A 117 7.97 1.86 -12.83
C PHE A 117 7.29 0.48 -12.70
N SER A 118 7.70 -0.51 -13.50
CA SER A 118 7.18 -1.88 -13.44
C SER A 118 7.49 -2.60 -12.13
N ASP A 119 8.58 -2.20 -11.46
CA ASP A 119 9.11 -2.87 -10.27
C ASP A 119 8.40 -2.39 -9.00
N PHE A 120 7.68 -1.27 -9.08
CA PHE A 120 6.95 -0.63 -7.98
C PHE A 120 5.44 -0.59 -8.26
N PRO A 121 4.73 -1.74 -8.20
CA PRO A 121 3.28 -1.74 -8.32
C PRO A 121 2.64 -0.98 -7.16
N LYS A 122 1.41 -0.45 -7.35
CA LYS A 122 0.68 0.27 -6.29
C LYS A 122 0.44 -0.57 -5.04
N GLY A 123 0.41 -1.89 -5.22
CA GLY A 123 0.36 -2.89 -4.16
C GLY A 123 -1.06 -3.25 -3.75
N GLU A 124 -1.19 -4.43 -3.12
CA GLU A 124 -2.49 -5.05 -2.80
C GLU A 124 -3.39 -4.15 -1.95
N ARG A 125 -2.82 -3.44 -0.97
CA ARG A 125 -3.60 -2.53 -0.12
C ARG A 125 -4.24 -1.42 -0.94
N GLN A 126 -3.48 -0.79 -1.83
CA GLN A 126 -4.00 0.30 -2.64
C GLN A 126 -5.08 -0.22 -3.59
N ASN A 127 -4.81 -1.36 -4.25
CA ASN A 127 -5.76 -1.97 -5.16
C ASN A 127 -7.06 -2.35 -4.44
N TYR A 128 -7.00 -2.92 -3.24
CA TYR A 128 -8.16 -3.21 -2.39
C TYR A 128 -8.97 -1.95 -2.04
N LEU A 129 -8.31 -0.84 -1.67
CA LEU A 129 -9.00 0.41 -1.33
C LEU A 129 -9.65 1.06 -2.56
N THR A 130 -9.05 0.90 -3.74
CA THR A 130 -9.55 1.50 -4.98
C THR A 130 -10.55 0.62 -5.72
N GLU A 131 -10.58 -0.68 -5.46
CA GLU A 131 -11.41 -1.66 -6.17
C GLU A 131 -12.91 -1.28 -6.20
N PRO A 132 -13.55 -0.81 -5.11
CA PRO A 132 -14.98 -0.52 -5.14
C PRO A 132 -15.37 0.64 -6.09
N ILE A 133 -14.45 1.57 -6.32
CA ILE A 133 -14.73 2.81 -7.07
C ILE A 133 -14.13 2.74 -8.48
N PHE A 134 -12.87 2.32 -8.55
CA PHE A 134 -12.10 2.30 -9.79
C PHE A 134 -12.00 0.89 -10.37
N SER A 135 -12.23 -0.15 -9.56
CA SER A 135 -12.09 -1.55 -9.94
C SER A 135 -10.79 -1.72 -10.74
N ASP A 136 -10.92 -2.25 -11.94
CA ASP A 136 -9.85 -2.48 -12.87
C ASP A 136 -9.39 -1.26 -13.67
N GLY A 137 -9.93 -0.07 -13.40
CA GLY A 137 -9.66 1.18 -14.09
C GLY A 137 -8.24 1.73 -13.90
N VAL A 138 -7.95 2.88 -14.52
CA VAL A 138 -6.58 3.42 -14.61
C VAL A 138 -5.95 3.75 -13.24
N LEU A 139 -6.77 3.90 -12.20
CA LEU A 139 -6.32 4.13 -10.83
C LEU A 139 -6.21 2.84 -9.99
N GLY A 140 -6.87 1.75 -10.39
CA GLY A 140 -6.93 0.49 -9.65
C GLY A 140 -6.22 -0.69 -10.31
N SER A 141 -5.66 -0.51 -11.51
CA SER A 141 -4.86 -1.53 -12.22
C SER A 141 -3.37 -1.20 -12.21
N ASP A 142 -2.53 -2.24 -12.41
CA ASP A 142 -1.07 -2.16 -12.52
C ASP A 142 -0.58 -2.84 -13.83
N GLY A 143 0.70 -2.63 -14.18
CA GLY A 143 1.38 -3.27 -15.31
C GLY A 143 0.74 -3.01 -16.68
N GLU A 144 0.67 -4.05 -17.52
CA GLU A 144 0.14 -3.97 -18.89
C GLU A 144 -1.32 -3.49 -18.95
N LYS A 145 -2.13 -3.89 -17.96
CA LYS A 145 -3.53 -3.48 -17.88
C LYS A 145 -3.65 -1.98 -17.68
N TRP A 146 -2.87 -1.44 -16.76
CA TRP A 146 -2.75 0.00 -16.54
C TRP A 146 -2.26 0.73 -17.79
N LEU A 147 -1.21 0.20 -18.45
CA LEU A 147 -0.63 0.82 -19.65
C LEU A 147 -1.67 0.90 -20.78
N HIS A 148 -2.41 -0.17 -21.01
CA HIS A 148 -3.47 -0.24 -22.00
C HIS A 148 -4.56 0.81 -21.73
N GLN A 149 -5.04 0.87 -20.49
CA GLN A 149 -6.09 1.81 -20.10
C GLN A 149 -5.62 3.26 -20.13
N ARG A 150 -4.40 3.55 -19.65
CA ARG A 150 -3.80 4.88 -19.73
C ARG A 150 -3.67 5.34 -21.18
N LYS A 151 -3.28 4.45 -22.09
CA LYS A 151 -3.18 4.76 -23.54
C LYS A 151 -4.54 5.13 -24.15
N ILE A 152 -5.62 4.50 -23.71
CA ILE A 152 -6.98 4.84 -24.12
C ILE A 152 -7.42 6.15 -23.47
N ALA A 153 -7.30 6.24 -22.15
CA ALA A 153 -7.69 7.41 -21.34
C ALA A 153 -7.00 8.70 -21.81
N ALA A 154 -5.70 8.64 -22.10
CA ALA A 154 -4.91 9.79 -22.53
C ALA A 154 -5.47 10.51 -23.77
N LYS A 155 -6.18 9.80 -24.65
CA LYS A 155 -6.84 10.40 -25.83
C LYS A 155 -8.00 11.32 -25.46
N PHE A 156 -8.66 11.06 -24.33
CA PHE A 156 -9.71 11.92 -23.79
C PHE A 156 -9.15 13.17 -23.11
N PHE A 157 -7.91 13.12 -22.61
CA PHE A 157 -7.23 14.24 -21.94
C PHE A 157 -6.39 15.12 -22.87
N THR A 158 -6.65 15.11 -24.18
CA THR A 158 -6.04 16.10 -25.08
C THR A 158 -6.75 17.44 -24.96
N ALA A 159 -6.03 18.55 -25.18
CA ALA A 159 -6.62 19.89 -25.12
C ALA A 159 -7.84 20.05 -26.05
N LYS A 160 -7.79 19.44 -27.25
CA LYS A 160 -8.91 19.46 -28.19
C LYS A 160 -10.11 18.68 -27.65
N THR A 161 -9.91 17.45 -27.19
CA THR A 161 -10.99 16.61 -26.67
C THR A 161 -11.61 17.22 -25.42
N LEU A 162 -10.80 17.68 -24.47
CA LEU A 162 -11.29 18.36 -23.26
C LEU A 162 -12.10 19.60 -23.61
N ARG A 163 -11.64 20.44 -24.55
CA ARG A 163 -12.42 21.60 -24.99
C ARG A 163 -13.77 21.18 -25.55
N VAL A 164 -13.84 20.18 -26.41
CA VAL A 164 -15.12 19.74 -26.99
C VAL A 164 -16.05 19.14 -25.94
N LEU A 165 -15.54 18.24 -25.10
CA LEU A 165 -16.35 17.49 -24.14
C LEU A 165 -16.76 18.33 -22.92
N MET A 166 -15.89 19.21 -22.45
CA MET A 166 -16.07 19.88 -21.16
C MET A 166 -16.52 21.34 -21.26
N SER A 167 -16.34 22.04 -22.40
CA SER A 167 -16.61 23.49 -22.45
C SER A 167 -18.01 23.85 -21.98
N ARG A 168 -19.04 23.14 -22.46
CA ARG A 168 -20.43 23.43 -22.09
C ARG A 168 -20.70 23.17 -20.61
N SER A 169 -20.22 22.03 -20.10
CA SER A 169 -20.42 21.64 -18.70
C SER A 169 -19.69 22.59 -17.74
N VAL A 170 -18.45 22.98 -18.07
CA VAL A 170 -17.66 23.93 -17.29
C VAL A 170 -18.30 25.31 -17.31
N GLN A 171 -18.73 25.81 -18.48
CA GLN A 171 -19.43 27.10 -18.57
C GLN A 171 -20.72 27.10 -17.75
N LYS A 172 -21.52 26.04 -17.85
CA LYS A 172 -22.74 25.90 -17.06
C LYS A 172 -22.44 25.89 -15.55
N GLY A 173 -21.50 25.05 -15.11
CA GLY A 173 -21.11 24.98 -13.69
C GLY A 173 -20.54 26.30 -13.18
N LEU A 174 -19.78 27.03 -14.00
CA LEU A 174 -19.27 28.36 -13.66
C LEU A 174 -20.41 29.36 -13.46
N LEU A 175 -21.42 29.36 -14.33
CA LEU A 175 -22.59 30.24 -14.17
C LEU A 175 -23.37 29.91 -12.90
N GLU A 176 -23.55 28.63 -12.57
CA GLU A 176 -24.22 28.20 -11.33
C GLU A 176 -23.44 28.67 -10.09
N VAL A 177 -22.12 28.49 -10.08
CA VAL A 177 -21.25 29.00 -9.00
C VAL A 177 -21.35 30.53 -8.90
N GLN A 178 -21.29 31.25 -10.01
CA GLN A 178 -21.42 32.72 -10.02
C GLN A 178 -22.76 33.18 -9.45
N GLN A 179 -23.85 32.50 -9.78
CA GLN A 179 -25.17 32.82 -9.23
C GLN A 179 -25.24 32.59 -7.72
N VAL A 180 -24.68 31.47 -7.24
CA VAL A 180 -24.60 31.17 -5.80
C VAL A 180 -23.78 32.24 -5.09
N LEU A 181 -22.60 32.59 -5.61
CA LEU A 181 -21.74 33.63 -5.03
C LEU A 181 -22.42 35.00 -5.02
N ALA A 182 -23.10 35.40 -6.10
CA ALA A 182 -23.84 36.66 -6.16
C ALA A 182 -24.98 36.73 -5.13
N LYS A 183 -25.65 35.60 -4.88
CA LYS A 183 -26.69 35.51 -3.85
C LYS A 183 -26.11 35.71 -2.44
N HIS A 184 -25.00 35.06 -2.13
CA HIS A 184 -24.33 35.19 -0.82
C HIS A 184 -23.74 36.58 -0.61
N GLN A 185 -23.19 37.19 -1.67
CA GLN A 185 -22.77 38.59 -1.64
C GLN A 185 -23.93 39.54 -1.28
N ALA A 186 -25.13 39.27 -1.82
CA ALA A 186 -26.31 40.09 -1.54
C ALA A 186 -26.91 39.84 -0.14
N SER A 187 -26.81 38.61 0.40
CA SER A 187 -27.25 38.30 1.76
C SER A 187 -26.23 38.70 2.83
N GLY A 188 -24.97 38.91 2.46
CA GLY A 188 -23.87 39.18 3.40
C GLY A 188 -23.40 37.94 4.17
N GLU A 189 -23.83 36.74 3.75
CA GLU A 189 -23.45 35.48 4.36
C GLU A 189 -22.13 34.97 3.79
N GLU A 190 -21.28 34.41 4.64
CA GLU A 190 -20.03 33.80 4.22
C GLU A 190 -20.27 32.45 3.50
N VAL A 191 -19.39 32.14 2.55
CA VAL A 191 -19.37 30.87 1.82
C VAL A 191 -18.17 30.07 2.31
N ASP A 192 -18.39 28.80 2.69
CA ASP A 192 -17.34 27.82 3.05
C ASP A 192 -16.55 27.34 1.83
#